data_AF-A0A2N7YYV7-F1
#
_entry.id   AF-A0A2N7YYV7-F1
#
_cell.length_a   1.000
_cell.length_b   1.000
_cell.length_c   1.000
_cell.angle_alpha   90.00
_cell.angle_beta   90.00
_cell.angle_gamma   90.00
#
_symmetry.space_group_name_H-M   'P 1'
#
loop_
_entity.id
_entity.type
_entity.pdbx_description
1 polymer ?
#
loop_
_entity_poly.entity_id
_entity_poly.type
_entity_poly.pdbx_seq_one_letter_code
_entity_poly.pdbx_strand_id
1 'polypeptide(L)'
;MDISQLKLLAGRVRDLLQQSSCLVGHSQALDLIAALPGLRDWPEVVAFPERVAVCEVNTTSSSRLAYRIKKKFSLEVGSKQLLELLANARGGASAPRSLLQVWPSGPMSGVYVTTSQLAINALLQSYEDATDGGLVYAEQAASEWEGSIDLGEYGLWSSGIDRLPSGTLLVVGPVRLDQSAWNDSAGRLEMACLHALNSEHRVAVLIDTPTPDRLCEDVDLMVRSARGAESDICSVLRGVVSEDGELQAREPFVRGYPKPVVIQAPADMDAIPKLALEPLRRELSTCKSGMVLFAASKITEHTAYEQLSAALALTEQVGPAARIMLRHRGTPAKDWMVPDPIKQLPFLPSIESAYAQGYRRMLIDSHYLDGDAWLGYEDVLFIGATYGHDVSDVARQLLVRGSSHDTEAFQKIVAVLGLLQIEGENGPAVASDLFLRGGEEIGAPADWDELDGLLRSRRVICWEDELSSLLNSGEVTMGGVEAARSRSSHMTEFLARIEST
;
A
#
# COMPACT_ATOMS: atom_id res chain seq x y z
N MET A 1 20.17 38.85 6.95
CA MET A 1 20.28 37.45 6.51
C MET A 1 19.37 36.58 7.39
N ASP A 2 19.15 35.31 7.07
CA ASP A 2 18.49 34.36 8.00
C ASP A 2 19.44 33.23 8.43
N ILE A 3 19.02 32.41 9.41
CA ILE A 3 19.83 31.31 9.95
C ILE A 3 20.13 30.27 8.86
N SER A 4 19.18 29.98 7.98
CA SER A 4 19.35 29.04 6.86
C SER A 4 20.39 29.55 5.87
N GLN A 5 20.40 30.84 5.56
CA GLN A 5 21.42 31.50 4.74
C GLN A 5 22.80 31.40 5.39
N LEU A 6 22.92 31.59 6.71
CA LEU A 6 24.20 31.41 7.41
C LEU A 6 24.73 29.97 7.33
N LYS A 7 23.87 28.96 7.47
CA LYS A 7 24.27 27.55 7.33
C LYS A 7 24.80 27.26 5.92
N LEU A 8 24.15 27.80 4.89
CA LEU A 8 24.61 27.65 3.51
C LEU A 8 25.98 28.32 3.28
N LEU A 9 26.19 29.51 3.85
CA LEU A 9 27.49 30.19 3.77
C LEU A 9 28.57 29.46 4.56
N ALA A 10 28.24 28.80 5.68
CA ALA A 10 29.18 27.97 6.44
C ALA A 10 29.69 26.79 5.60
N GLY A 11 28.81 26.16 4.82
CA GLY A 11 29.18 25.12 3.85
C GLY A 11 30.23 25.61 2.86
N ARG A 12 30.01 26.77 2.22
CA ARG A 12 30.96 27.34 1.25
C ARG A 12 32.32 27.70 1.87
N VAL A 13 32.32 28.22 3.11
CA VAL A 13 33.56 28.50 3.84
C VAL A 13 34.30 27.22 4.17
N ARG A 14 33.58 26.15 4.52
CA ARG A 14 34.18 24.82 4.72
C ARG A 14 34.83 24.33 3.43
N ASP A 15 34.16 24.43 2.29
CA ASP A 15 34.68 23.97 0.99
C ASP A 15 35.97 24.72 0.62
N LEU A 16 36.01 26.04 0.84
CA LEU A 16 37.21 26.86 0.65
C LEU A 16 38.39 26.42 1.55
N LEU A 17 38.10 26.09 2.81
CA LEU A 17 39.11 25.64 3.76
C LEU A 17 39.63 24.25 3.39
N GLN A 18 38.75 23.34 2.95
CA GLN A 18 39.13 22.02 2.47
C GLN A 18 40.00 22.09 1.21
N GLN A 19 39.68 22.97 0.25
CA GLN A 19 40.53 23.24 -0.92
C GLN A 19 41.94 23.74 -0.52
N SER A 20 42.05 24.38 0.64
CA SER A 20 43.30 24.85 1.22
C SER A 20 43.95 23.84 2.18
N SER A 21 43.56 22.55 2.10
CA SER A 21 44.03 21.45 2.97
C SER A 21 43.78 21.65 4.46
N CYS A 22 42.82 22.50 4.83
CA CYS A 22 42.36 22.68 6.20
C CYS A 22 41.11 21.83 6.43
N LEU A 23 41.23 20.73 7.18
CA LEU A 23 40.10 19.89 7.56
C LEU A 23 39.29 20.60 8.65
N VAL A 24 38.03 20.94 8.34
CA VAL A 24 37.12 21.63 9.26
C VAL A 24 35.77 20.93 9.24
N GLY A 25 35.31 20.50 10.41
CA GLY A 25 34.00 19.87 10.59
C GLY A 25 32.84 20.86 10.45
N HIS A 26 31.60 20.36 10.32
CA HIS A 26 30.42 21.22 10.14
C HIS A 26 30.19 22.19 11.31
N SER A 27 30.26 21.71 12.55
CA SER A 27 30.16 22.54 13.76
C SER A 27 31.20 23.66 13.79
N GLN A 28 32.44 23.34 13.41
CA GLN A 28 33.53 24.31 13.34
C GLN A 28 33.31 25.33 12.22
N ALA A 29 32.73 24.94 11.09
CA ALA A 29 32.36 25.85 10.01
C ALA A 29 31.22 26.80 10.41
N LEU A 30 30.25 26.31 11.19
CA LEU A 30 29.19 27.13 11.78
C LEU A 30 29.76 28.14 12.80
N ASP A 31 30.73 27.75 13.61
CA ASP A 31 31.42 28.69 14.51
C ASP A 31 32.24 29.75 13.77
N LEU A 32 32.78 29.40 12.59
CA LEU A 32 33.47 30.35 11.73
C LEU A 32 32.49 31.34 11.11
N ILE A 33 31.35 30.87 10.60
CA ILE A 33 30.37 31.73 9.93
C ILE A 33 29.71 32.72 10.88
N ALA A 34 29.67 32.41 12.19
CA ALA A 34 29.24 33.34 13.23
C ALA A 34 30.03 34.68 13.20
N ALA A 35 31.22 34.71 12.59
CA ALA A 35 31.98 35.94 12.39
C ALA A 35 31.26 37.00 11.53
N LEU A 36 30.41 36.57 10.58
CA LEU A 36 29.70 37.46 9.68
C LEU A 36 28.77 38.44 10.44
N PRO A 37 27.88 37.99 11.34
CA PRO A 37 27.11 38.87 12.22
C PRO A 37 27.93 39.42 13.42
N GLY A 38 29.20 39.05 13.54
CA GLY A 38 30.08 39.48 14.64
C GLY A 38 29.77 38.77 15.96
N LEU A 39 29.42 37.48 15.87
CA LEU A 39 29.13 36.59 16.98
C LEU A 39 30.29 35.60 17.18
N ARG A 40 30.42 35.04 18.39
CA ARG A 40 31.58 34.22 18.77
C ARG A 40 31.50 32.81 18.19
N ASP A 41 30.34 32.19 18.25
CA ASP A 41 30.10 30.78 17.91
C ASP A 41 28.67 30.55 17.42
N TRP A 42 28.36 29.32 17.03
CA TRP A 42 27.02 28.95 16.56
C TRP A 42 25.91 29.07 17.61
N PRO A 43 26.11 28.68 18.89
CA PRO A 43 25.11 28.92 19.95
C PRO A 43 24.69 30.39 20.07
N GLU A 44 25.61 31.35 19.92
CA GLU A 44 25.24 32.78 19.91
C GLU A 44 24.42 33.18 18.67
N VAL A 45 24.65 32.55 17.51
CA VAL A 45 23.83 32.79 16.30
C VAL A 45 22.38 32.39 16.54
N VAL A 46 22.16 31.28 17.25
CA VAL A 46 20.82 30.80 17.63
C VAL A 46 20.19 31.68 18.71
N ALA A 47 20.99 32.17 19.68
CA ALA A 47 20.51 33.02 20.77
C ALA A 47 20.18 34.46 20.34
N PHE A 48 20.75 34.96 19.24
CA PHE A 48 20.56 36.35 18.77
C PHE A 48 20.10 36.44 17.30
N PRO A 49 18.91 35.90 16.96
CA PRO A 49 18.39 35.88 15.59
C PRO A 49 18.20 37.29 14.99
N GLU A 50 17.89 38.29 15.81
CA GLU A 50 17.76 39.69 15.38
C GLU A 50 19.07 40.25 14.83
N ARG A 51 20.22 39.84 15.40
CA ARG A 51 21.55 40.24 14.91
C ARG A 51 21.90 39.58 13.58
N VAL A 52 21.36 38.38 13.33
CA VAL A 52 21.49 37.68 12.05
C VAL A 52 20.61 38.35 10.98
N ALA A 53 19.40 38.76 11.37
CA ALA A 53 18.45 39.46 10.50
C ALA A 53 19.05 40.73 9.89
N VAL A 54 19.70 41.57 10.69
CA VAL A 54 20.34 42.82 10.26
C VAL A 54 21.72 42.64 9.59
N CYS A 55 22.27 41.42 9.57
CA CYS A 55 23.56 41.14 8.97
C CYS A 55 23.46 41.04 7.44
N GLU A 56 24.40 41.71 6.75
CA GLU A 56 24.61 41.61 5.30
C GLU A 56 26.02 41.14 4.99
N VAL A 57 26.17 40.40 3.88
CA VAL A 57 27.48 40.00 3.33
C VAL A 57 28.07 41.22 2.61
N ASN A 58 29.05 41.85 3.23
CA ASN A 58 29.74 43.04 2.74
C ASN A 58 31.23 42.97 3.14
N THR A 59 32.01 43.95 2.70
CA THR A 59 33.46 43.99 2.95
C THR A 59 33.80 43.90 4.45
N THR A 60 32.97 44.46 5.32
CA THR A 60 33.17 44.48 6.78
C THR A 60 32.87 43.12 7.43
N SER A 61 31.81 42.41 7.02
CA SER A 61 31.53 41.05 7.50
C SER A 61 32.53 40.03 6.93
N SER A 62 32.90 40.12 5.66
CA SER A 62 33.94 39.27 5.05
C SER A 62 35.32 39.48 5.68
N SER A 63 35.67 40.70 6.08
CA SER A 63 36.95 40.97 6.77
C SER A 63 37.01 40.35 8.17
N ARG A 64 35.89 40.32 8.91
CA ARG A 64 35.79 39.64 10.20
C ARG A 64 35.99 38.13 10.06
N LEU A 65 35.38 37.54 9.04
CA LEU A 65 35.56 36.12 8.71
C LEU A 65 37.00 35.82 8.28
N ALA A 66 37.59 36.63 7.40
CA ALA A 66 38.99 36.49 6.97
C ALA A 66 39.96 36.52 8.17
N TYR A 67 39.76 37.47 9.09
CA TYR A 67 40.54 37.55 10.32
C TYR A 67 40.39 36.29 11.19
N ARG A 68 39.17 35.76 11.32
CA ARG A 68 38.92 34.55 12.11
C ARG A 68 39.58 33.31 11.48
N ILE A 69 39.53 33.19 10.14
CA ILE A 69 40.19 32.11 9.40
C ILE A 69 41.71 32.21 9.58
N LYS A 70 42.30 33.40 9.38
CA LYS A 70 43.73 33.64 9.60
C LYS A 70 44.15 33.31 11.03
N LYS A 71 43.36 33.71 12.02
CA LYS A 71 43.66 33.44 13.44
C LYS A 71 43.58 31.96 13.79
N LYS A 72 42.61 31.22 13.24
CA LYS A 72 42.35 29.82 13.62
C LYS A 72 43.16 28.80 12.81
N PHE A 73 43.48 29.11 11.56
CA PHE A 73 44.13 28.17 10.63
C PHE A 73 45.43 28.68 10.01
N SER A 74 45.90 29.89 10.39
CA SER A 74 47.06 30.54 9.76
C SER A 74 46.95 30.71 8.24
N LEU A 75 45.73 30.64 7.70
CA LEU A 75 45.45 30.73 6.28
C LEU A 75 45.14 32.18 5.91
N GLU A 76 45.90 32.75 4.96
CA GLU A 76 45.62 34.07 4.43
C GLU A 76 44.59 33.99 3.30
N VAL A 77 43.35 34.36 3.60
CA VAL A 77 42.29 34.49 2.61
C VAL A 77 41.93 35.98 2.45
N GLY A 78 41.98 36.47 1.21
CA GLY A 78 41.66 37.87 0.92
C GLY A 78 40.19 38.19 1.23
N SER A 79 39.92 39.30 1.94
CA SER A 79 38.54 39.70 2.28
C SER A 79 37.67 39.98 1.05
N LYS A 80 38.27 40.44 -0.06
CA LYS A 80 37.60 40.60 -1.37
C LYS A 80 37.26 39.26 -2.02
N GLN A 81 38.17 38.29 -1.97
CA GLN A 81 37.96 36.94 -2.48
C GLN A 81 36.84 36.22 -1.71
N LEU A 82 36.82 36.37 -0.37
CA LEU A 82 35.72 35.88 0.46
C LEU A 82 34.41 36.58 0.13
N LEU A 83 34.43 37.90 -0.07
CA LEU A 83 33.23 38.63 -0.45
C LEU A 83 32.68 38.14 -1.79
N GLU A 84 33.50 37.95 -2.82
CA GLU A 84 33.07 37.43 -4.12
C GLU A 84 32.49 36.00 -4.02
N LEU A 85 33.15 35.12 -3.27
CA LEU A 85 32.69 33.75 -3.03
C LEU A 85 31.33 33.70 -2.29
N LEU A 86 31.13 34.61 -1.34
CA LEU A 86 29.89 34.70 -0.56
C LEU A 86 28.79 35.51 -1.28
N ALA A 87 29.15 36.45 -2.17
CA ALA A 87 28.21 37.32 -2.89
C ALA A 87 27.65 36.71 -4.18
N ASN A 88 28.35 35.75 -4.81
CA ASN A 88 27.86 34.97 -5.96
C ASN A 88 26.65 34.05 -5.64
N ALA A 89 25.92 34.32 -4.56
CA ALA A 89 24.69 33.64 -4.17
C ALA A 89 23.41 34.26 -4.79
N ARG A 90 23.50 35.38 -5.53
CA ARG A 90 22.31 36.14 -5.99
C ARG A 90 22.13 36.31 -7.51
N GLY A 91 22.97 35.75 -8.37
CA GLY A 91 22.84 35.93 -9.82
C GLY A 91 23.08 34.65 -10.59
N GLY A 92 22.08 34.21 -11.36
CA GLY A 92 22.18 33.05 -12.22
C GLY A 92 23.25 33.22 -13.30
N ALA A 93 24.20 32.31 -13.32
CA ALA A 93 24.92 31.90 -14.51
C ALA A 93 25.33 30.43 -14.30
N SER A 94 24.93 29.59 -15.24
CA SER A 94 25.26 28.18 -15.35
C SER A 94 26.77 27.97 -15.19
N ALA A 95 27.19 27.56 -14.00
CA ALA A 95 28.40 26.77 -13.82
C ALA A 95 27.98 25.29 -13.90
N PRO A 96 28.78 24.41 -14.51
CA PRO A 96 28.43 23.00 -14.61
C PRO A 96 28.18 22.46 -13.21
N ARG A 97 27.08 21.71 -13.05
CA ARG A 97 26.66 20.97 -11.85
C ARG A 97 27.80 20.05 -11.35
N SER A 98 28.83 20.63 -10.72
CA SER A 98 29.65 19.94 -9.72
C SER A 98 28.84 20.00 -8.43
N LEU A 99 27.74 19.24 -8.42
CA LEU A 99 26.80 19.17 -7.31
C LEU A 99 27.56 18.67 -6.07
N LEU A 100 27.45 19.40 -4.96
CA LEU A 100 27.85 18.91 -3.64
C LEU A 100 27.14 17.58 -3.40
N GLN A 101 27.88 16.47 -3.49
CA GLN A 101 27.34 15.14 -3.28
C GLN A 101 27.53 14.77 -1.80
N VAL A 102 26.44 14.47 -1.09
CA VAL A 102 26.47 14.25 0.38
C VAL A 102 27.18 12.95 0.75
N TRP A 103 27.23 12.00 -0.19
CA TRP A 103 27.88 10.70 0.01
C TRP A 103 28.52 10.23 -1.31
N PRO A 104 29.69 10.77 -1.70
CA PRO A 104 30.31 10.48 -3.01
C PRO A 104 30.87 9.06 -3.14
N SER A 105 31.40 8.52 -2.05
CA SER A 105 31.88 7.13 -1.96
C SER A 105 30.76 6.12 -1.68
N GLY A 106 29.52 6.59 -1.49
CA GLY A 106 28.38 5.75 -1.18
C GLY A 106 27.88 4.92 -2.37
N PRO A 107 26.93 4.00 -2.13
CA PRO A 107 26.28 3.18 -3.16
C PRO A 107 25.67 4.02 -4.29
N MET A 108 25.30 3.44 -5.43
CA MET A 108 24.68 4.23 -6.51
C MET A 108 23.35 4.87 -6.08
N SER A 109 22.98 5.98 -6.73
CA SER A 109 21.63 6.55 -6.58
C SER A 109 20.58 5.59 -7.12
N GLY A 110 19.41 5.60 -6.48
CA GLY A 110 18.36 4.63 -6.76
C GLY A 110 17.49 4.32 -5.55
N VAL A 111 16.48 3.50 -5.81
CA VAL A 111 15.56 2.98 -4.82
C VAL A 111 16.02 1.60 -4.35
N TYR A 112 16.09 1.45 -3.04
CA TYR A 112 16.44 0.23 -2.34
C TYR A 112 15.32 -0.12 -1.37
N VAL A 113 14.89 -1.38 -1.36
CA VAL A 113 13.72 -1.81 -0.60
C VAL A 113 14.09 -2.80 0.50
N THR A 114 13.34 -2.79 1.59
CA THR A 114 13.48 -3.77 2.67
C THR A 114 12.17 -3.93 3.43
N THR A 115 11.99 -5.08 4.08
CA THR A 115 10.90 -5.32 5.03
C THR A 115 11.35 -5.21 6.50
N SER A 116 12.63 -4.87 6.73
CA SER A 116 13.23 -4.91 8.08
C SER A 116 13.52 -3.51 8.60
N GLN A 117 12.89 -3.15 9.72
CA GLN A 117 13.23 -1.93 10.45
C GLN A 117 14.68 -1.97 10.98
N LEU A 118 15.20 -3.16 11.28
CA LEU A 118 16.61 -3.32 11.71
C LEU A 118 17.58 -2.94 10.58
N ALA A 119 17.27 -3.32 9.34
CA ALA A 119 18.07 -2.94 8.17
C ALA A 119 18.07 -1.41 7.96
N ILE A 120 16.92 -0.75 8.16
CA ILE A 120 16.84 0.72 8.11
C ILE A 120 17.68 1.36 9.21
N ASN A 121 17.59 0.87 10.44
CA ASN A 121 18.38 1.42 11.56
C ASN A 121 19.89 1.23 11.33
N ALA A 122 20.31 0.08 10.81
CA ALA A 122 21.71 -0.18 10.45
C ALA A 122 22.18 0.73 9.31
N LEU A 123 21.33 0.98 8.31
CA LEU A 123 21.63 1.91 7.21
C LEU A 123 21.82 3.34 7.70
N LEU A 124 20.97 3.80 8.63
CA LEU A 124 21.09 5.13 9.22
C LEU A 124 22.43 5.30 9.94
N GLN A 125 22.84 4.28 10.72
CA GLN A 125 24.14 4.28 11.39
C GLN A 125 25.30 4.31 10.37
N SER A 126 25.25 3.46 9.34
CA SER A 126 26.27 3.41 8.28
C SER A 126 26.39 4.74 7.54
N TYR A 127 25.25 5.38 7.25
CA TYR A 127 25.21 6.69 6.61
C TYR A 127 25.78 7.79 7.51
N GLU A 128 25.43 7.80 8.80
CA GLU A 128 25.96 8.76 9.77
C GLU A 128 27.49 8.67 9.87
N ASP A 129 28.01 7.44 9.97
CA ASP A 129 29.46 7.18 10.03
C ASP A 129 30.17 7.59 8.73
N ALA A 130 29.53 7.37 7.57
CA ALA A 130 30.13 7.66 6.26
C ALA A 130 30.04 9.14 5.86
N THR A 131 29.17 9.93 6.49
CA THR A 131 28.90 11.33 6.13
C THR A 131 29.24 12.32 7.25
N ASP A 132 29.83 11.85 8.34
CA ASP A 132 30.14 12.63 9.56
C ASP A 132 28.90 13.39 10.09
N GLY A 133 27.75 12.70 10.18
CA GLY A 133 26.49 13.31 10.63
C GLY A 133 25.71 14.05 9.54
N GLY A 134 25.72 13.54 8.31
CA GLY A 134 24.88 14.06 7.23
C GLY A 134 23.39 13.98 7.58
N LEU A 135 22.61 14.98 7.16
CA LEU A 135 21.17 14.99 7.38
C LEU A 135 20.50 13.85 6.58
N VAL A 136 19.62 13.12 7.26
CA VAL A 136 18.71 12.15 6.65
C VAL A 136 17.33 12.78 6.57
N TYR A 137 16.60 12.55 5.49
CA TYR A 137 15.20 12.96 5.40
C TYR A 137 14.32 11.73 5.45
N ALA A 138 13.40 11.69 6.39
CA ALA A 138 12.68 10.47 6.74
C ALA A 138 11.18 10.72 6.82
N GLU A 139 10.41 9.71 6.42
CA GLU A 139 9.05 9.49 6.92
C GLU A 139 9.11 8.61 8.19
N GLN A 140 7.94 8.20 8.68
CA GLN A 140 7.72 7.43 9.92
C GLN A 140 8.78 6.35 10.23
N ALA A 141 9.26 5.61 9.23
CA ALA A 141 10.27 4.56 9.38
C ALA A 141 11.61 5.02 9.97
N ALA A 142 11.93 6.31 9.95
CA ALA A 142 13.16 6.84 10.56
C ALA A 142 12.97 8.20 11.25
N SER A 143 11.73 8.64 11.48
CA SER A 143 11.43 9.94 12.08
C SER A 143 11.93 10.10 13.53
N GLU A 144 12.21 8.99 14.22
CA GLU A 144 12.76 8.99 15.58
C GLU A 144 14.30 9.00 15.62
N TRP A 145 14.98 8.94 14.47
CA TRP A 145 16.44 9.01 14.42
C TRP A 145 16.92 10.44 14.68
N GLU A 146 17.91 10.63 15.56
CA GLU A 146 18.37 11.94 16.02
C GLU A 146 18.86 12.85 14.88
N GLY A 147 19.47 12.26 13.84
CA GLY A 147 19.93 12.95 12.63
C GLY A 147 18.89 13.12 11.52
N SER A 148 17.63 12.72 11.76
CA SER A 148 16.57 12.78 10.74
C SER A 148 15.82 14.10 10.73
N ILE A 149 15.38 14.50 9.53
CA ILE A 149 14.40 15.54 9.30
C ILE A 149 13.12 14.85 8.85
N ASP A 150 12.08 14.97 9.66
CA ASP A 150 10.75 14.47 9.33
C ASP A 150 10.19 15.23 8.11
N LEU A 151 9.78 14.48 7.09
CA LEU A 151 9.15 15.00 5.88
C LEU A 151 7.68 15.41 6.12
N GLY A 152 7.10 15.06 7.26
CA GLY A 152 5.76 15.47 7.69
C GLY A 152 4.64 14.97 6.80
N GLU A 153 3.49 15.65 6.84
CA GLU A 153 2.26 15.20 6.16
C GLU A 153 2.38 15.11 4.63
N TYR A 154 3.24 15.92 4.02
CA TYR A 154 3.45 15.92 2.57
C TYR A 154 4.48 14.90 2.10
N GLY A 155 5.28 14.30 3.00
CA GLY A 155 6.23 13.24 2.67
C GLY A 155 7.12 13.57 1.47
N LEU A 156 7.19 12.64 0.52
CA LEU A 156 7.91 12.78 -0.75
C LEU A 156 7.38 13.88 -1.70
N TRP A 157 6.19 14.43 -1.47
CA TRP A 157 5.64 15.55 -2.24
C TRP A 157 6.07 16.92 -1.70
N SER A 158 6.89 16.96 -0.65
CA SER A 158 7.43 18.20 -0.12
C SER A 158 8.34 18.90 -1.13
N SER A 159 7.98 20.13 -1.51
CA SER A 159 8.81 21.00 -2.39
C SER A 159 10.21 21.32 -1.84
N GLY A 160 10.46 21.01 -0.56
CA GLY A 160 11.79 21.11 0.04
C GLY A 160 12.78 20.07 -0.48
N ILE A 161 12.29 18.91 -0.96
CA ILE A 161 13.13 17.80 -1.42
C ILE A 161 13.92 18.18 -2.68
N ASP A 162 13.31 18.95 -3.59
CA ASP A 162 13.97 19.40 -4.82
C ASP A 162 15.21 20.30 -4.57
N ARG A 163 15.35 20.81 -3.34
CA ARG A 163 16.47 21.67 -2.93
C ARG A 163 17.59 20.88 -2.26
N LEU A 164 17.41 19.58 -2.05
CA LEU A 164 18.40 18.74 -1.39
C LEU A 164 19.60 18.49 -2.32
N PRO A 165 20.82 18.41 -1.77
CA PRO A 165 21.97 18.08 -2.59
C PRO A 165 21.88 16.63 -3.12
N SER A 166 22.51 16.37 -4.25
CA SER A 166 22.51 15.04 -4.85
C SER A 166 23.18 14.01 -3.94
N GLY A 167 22.68 12.77 -3.99
CA GLY A 167 23.17 11.69 -3.15
C GLY A 167 22.69 11.71 -1.70
N THR A 168 21.85 12.66 -1.28
CA THR A 168 21.16 12.60 0.01
C THR A 168 20.39 11.30 0.19
N LEU A 169 20.43 10.74 1.40
CA LEU A 169 19.63 9.60 1.81
C LEU A 169 18.22 10.04 2.21
N LEU A 170 17.22 9.47 1.55
CA LEU A 170 15.81 9.56 1.88
C LEU A 170 15.35 8.21 2.44
N VAL A 171 14.60 8.19 3.54
CA VAL A 171 14.00 6.99 4.12
C VAL A 171 12.48 7.12 4.10
N VAL A 172 11.81 6.16 3.48
CA VAL A 172 10.36 6.21 3.17
C VAL A 172 9.67 5.01 3.79
N GLY A 173 8.44 5.20 4.27
CA GLY A 173 7.60 4.13 4.78
C GLY A 173 7.32 4.19 6.29
N PRO A 174 6.68 3.15 6.86
CA PRO A 174 6.34 1.88 6.20
C PRO A 174 5.30 2.05 5.08
N VAL A 175 5.62 1.57 3.88
CA VAL A 175 4.71 1.50 2.74
C VAL A 175 3.96 0.16 2.82
N ARG A 176 2.63 0.21 2.91
CA ARG A 176 1.80 -0.98 3.09
C ARG A 176 1.37 -1.56 1.76
N LEU A 177 1.69 -2.82 1.52
CA LEU A 177 1.24 -3.56 0.34
C LEU A 177 0.00 -4.39 0.70
N ASP A 178 -1.15 -3.76 0.56
CA ASP A 178 -2.47 -4.40 0.55
C ASP A 178 -3.34 -3.82 -0.57
N GLN A 179 -4.47 -4.45 -0.88
CA GLN A 179 -5.35 -4.00 -1.97
C GLN A 179 -5.83 -2.55 -1.76
N SER A 180 -6.23 -2.20 -0.53
CA SER A 180 -6.80 -0.88 -0.24
C SER A 180 -5.80 0.26 -0.38
N ALA A 181 -4.52 0.00 -0.11
CA ALA A 181 -3.44 0.98 -0.19
C ALA A 181 -2.61 0.83 -1.47
N TRP A 182 -2.97 -0.07 -2.40
CA TRP A 182 -2.14 -0.42 -3.56
C TRP A 182 -1.82 0.80 -4.43
N ASN A 183 -2.84 1.58 -4.81
CA ASN A 183 -2.67 2.75 -5.67
C ASN A 183 -1.88 3.87 -4.99
N ASP A 184 -2.18 4.17 -3.72
CA ASP A 184 -1.48 5.20 -2.95
C ASP A 184 0.00 4.83 -2.75
N SER A 185 0.26 3.57 -2.41
CA SER A 185 1.62 3.05 -2.26
C SER A 185 2.38 3.04 -3.58
N ALA A 186 1.70 2.76 -4.70
CA ALA A 186 2.30 2.83 -6.04
C ALA A 186 2.71 4.27 -6.38
N GLY A 187 1.86 5.26 -6.09
CA GLY A 187 2.20 6.67 -6.25
C GLY A 187 3.38 7.12 -5.38
N ARG A 188 3.49 6.60 -4.14
CA ARG A 188 4.62 6.89 -3.26
C ARG A 188 5.93 6.29 -3.79
N LEU A 189 5.89 5.05 -4.29
CA LEU A 189 7.03 4.39 -4.93
C LEU A 189 7.44 5.08 -6.25
N GLU A 190 6.47 5.56 -7.04
CA GLU A 190 6.72 6.37 -8.23
C GLU A 190 7.50 7.64 -7.85
N MET A 191 7.05 8.37 -6.83
CA MET A 191 7.73 9.58 -6.35
C MET A 191 9.15 9.29 -5.84
N ALA A 192 9.34 8.17 -5.13
CA ALA A 192 10.68 7.73 -4.72
C ALA A 192 11.60 7.52 -5.94
N CYS A 193 11.08 6.88 -7.00
CA CYS A 193 11.82 6.70 -8.25
C CYS A 193 12.13 8.03 -8.94
N LEU A 194 11.18 8.98 -8.97
CA LEU A 194 11.40 10.30 -9.57
C LEU A 194 12.51 11.08 -8.84
N HIS A 195 12.55 11.01 -7.51
CA HIS A 195 13.61 11.63 -6.70
C HIS A 195 14.98 10.99 -6.93
N ALA A 196 15.02 9.66 -7.05
CA ALA A 196 16.24 8.95 -7.40
C ALA A 196 16.73 9.27 -8.82
N LEU A 197 15.82 9.40 -9.78
CA LEU A 197 16.14 9.66 -11.19
C LEU A 197 16.57 11.11 -11.45
N ASN A 198 15.81 12.08 -10.93
CA ASN A 198 16.01 13.50 -11.28
C ASN A 198 17.04 14.22 -10.40
N SER A 199 17.15 13.78 -9.14
CA SER A 199 17.97 14.45 -8.13
C SER A 199 19.14 13.58 -7.65
N GLU A 200 19.27 12.37 -8.20
CA GLU A 200 20.30 11.38 -7.84
C GLU A 200 20.28 11.05 -6.34
N HIS A 201 19.10 11.02 -5.74
CA HIS A 201 18.93 10.61 -4.33
C HIS A 201 19.07 9.10 -4.15
N ARG A 202 19.41 8.71 -2.92
CA ARG A 202 19.37 7.32 -2.46
C ARG A 202 18.12 7.17 -1.62
N VAL A 203 17.20 6.32 -2.04
CA VAL A 203 15.92 6.18 -1.35
C VAL A 203 15.83 4.77 -0.78
N ALA A 204 15.79 4.66 0.54
CA ALA A 204 15.52 3.42 1.24
C ALA A 204 14.03 3.37 1.60
N VAL A 205 13.33 2.31 1.18
CA VAL A 205 11.90 2.16 1.41
C VAL A 205 11.66 0.95 2.31
N LEU A 206 11.07 1.20 3.49
CA LEU A 206 10.53 0.16 4.35
C LEU A 206 9.15 -0.24 3.82
N ILE A 207 8.97 -1.54 3.58
CA ILE A 207 7.75 -2.09 3.00
C ILE A 207 7.16 -3.14 3.95
N ASP A 208 5.86 -3.01 4.22
CA ASP A 208 5.07 -3.99 4.95
C ASP A 208 4.28 -4.82 3.93
N THR A 209 4.57 -6.12 3.87
CA THR A 209 3.98 -7.03 2.87
C THR A 209 3.84 -8.45 3.41
N PRO A 210 2.77 -9.19 3.05
CA PRO A 210 2.68 -10.62 3.35
C PRO A 210 3.68 -11.48 2.57
N THR A 211 4.32 -10.94 1.52
CA THR A 211 5.18 -11.68 0.58
C THR A 211 6.60 -11.11 0.50
N PRO A 212 7.39 -11.15 1.59
CA PRO A 212 8.75 -10.59 1.59
C PRO A 212 9.65 -11.20 0.50
N ASP A 213 9.47 -12.47 0.17
CA ASP A 213 10.21 -13.16 -0.90
C ASP A 213 9.92 -12.64 -2.32
N ARG A 214 8.85 -11.85 -2.49
CA ARG A 214 8.39 -11.27 -3.77
C ARG A 214 8.44 -9.74 -3.78
N LEU A 215 9.10 -9.15 -2.79
CA LEU A 215 9.18 -7.72 -2.58
C LEU A 215 9.59 -6.94 -3.85
N CYS A 216 10.66 -7.37 -4.52
CA CYS A 216 11.18 -6.65 -5.68
C CYS A 216 10.27 -6.77 -6.90
N GLU A 217 9.69 -7.95 -7.12
CA GLU A 217 8.72 -8.19 -8.19
C GLU A 217 7.47 -7.31 -8.00
N ASP A 218 6.92 -7.25 -6.78
CA ASP A 218 5.71 -6.44 -6.49
C ASP A 218 5.99 -4.93 -6.57
N VAL A 219 7.17 -4.47 -6.13
CA VAL A 219 7.57 -3.05 -6.26
C VAL A 219 7.72 -2.63 -7.72
N ASP A 220 8.36 -3.45 -8.56
CA ASP A 220 8.47 -3.17 -10.00
C ASP A 220 7.08 -3.12 -10.66
N LEU A 221 6.20 -4.05 -10.32
CA LEU A 221 4.81 -4.06 -10.80
C LEU A 221 4.09 -2.74 -10.48
N MET A 222 4.16 -2.29 -9.23
CA MET A 222 3.52 -1.05 -8.77
C MET A 222 4.04 0.19 -9.51
N VAL A 223 5.36 0.30 -9.66
CA VAL A 223 5.98 1.45 -10.32
C VAL A 223 5.60 1.48 -11.80
N ARG A 224 5.53 0.32 -12.47
CA ARG A 224 5.08 0.24 -13.87
C ARG A 224 3.59 0.58 -14.03
N SER A 225 2.74 0.15 -13.10
CA SER A 225 1.31 0.43 -13.18
C SER A 225 0.98 1.92 -12.98
N ALA A 226 1.77 2.66 -12.20
CA ALA A 226 1.51 4.07 -11.89
C ALA A 226 1.71 5.02 -13.09
N ARG A 227 2.73 4.78 -13.92
CA ARG A 227 3.14 5.68 -15.03
C ARG A 227 2.99 5.10 -16.43
N GLY A 228 2.63 3.82 -16.54
CA GLY A 228 2.61 3.08 -17.80
C GLY A 228 3.99 2.51 -18.16
N ALA A 229 3.98 1.44 -18.97
CA ALA A 229 5.16 0.61 -19.25
C ALA A 229 6.29 1.31 -20.03
N GLU A 230 6.05 2.49 -20.62
CA GLU A 230 7.03 3.24 -21.42
C GLU A 230 7.93 4.18 -20.59
N SER A 231 7.72 4.24 -19.27
CA SER A 231 8.48 5.12 -18.38
C SER A 231 9.79 4.48 -17.92
N ASP A 232 10.91 5.20 -18.10
CA ASP A 232 12.24 4.78 -17.68
C ASP A 232 12.45 4.79 -16.15
N ILE A 233 11.44 5.18 -15.36
CA ILE A 233 11.54 5.28 -13.89
C ILE A 233 11.89 3.93 -13.23
N CYS A 234 11.56 2.79 -13.85
CA CYS A 234 11.92 1.49 -13.29
C CYS A 234 13.43 1.23 -13.33
N SER A 235 14.18 1.97 -14.16
CA SER A 235 15.65 1.83 -14.26
C SER A 235 16.40 2.25 -12.99
N VAL A 236 15.75 2.99 -12.10
CA VAL A 236 16.33 3.41 -10.81
C VAL A 236 15.95 2.49 -9.65
N LEU A 237 15.19 1.41 -9.90
CA LEU A 237 15.03 0.32 -8.94
C LEU A 237 16.34 -0.47 -8.88
N ARG A 238 17.10 -0.31 -7.79
CA ARG A 238 18.49 -0.79 -7.72
C ARG A 238 18.66 -2.08 -6.93
N GLY A 239 17.98 -2.24 -5.80
CA GLY A 239 18.16 -3.42 -4.99
C GLY A 239 17.55 -3.36 -3.61
N VAL A 240 18.26 -3.90 -2.62
CA VAL A 240 17.74 -4.12 -1.27
C VAL A 240 18.65 -3.50 -0.22
N VAL A 241 18.07 -3.17 0.94
CA VAL A 241 18.84 -2.83 2.13
C VAL A 241 19.14 -4.12 2.90
N SER A 242 20.41 -4.45 3.08
CA SER A 242 20.83 -5.63 3.84
C SER A 242 20.58 -5.45 5.34
N GLU A 243 20.59 -6.55 6.10
CA GLU A 243 20.47 -6.49 7.56
C GLU A 243 21.59 -5.67 8.22
N ASP A 244 22.77 -5.64 7.59
CA ASP A 244 23.93 -4.85 8.02
C ASP A 244 23.84 -3.36 7.63
N GLY A 245 22.75 -2.95 6.96
CA GLY A 245 22.52 -1.56 6.56
C GLY A 245 23.17 -1.16 5.24
N GLU A 246 23.63 -2.10 4.43
CA GLU A 246 24.24 -1.80 3.13
C GLU A 246 23.16 -1.69 2.03
N LEU A 247 23.29 -0.69 1.15
CA LEU A 247 22.48 -0.61 -0.07
C LEU A 247 23.07 -1.53 -1.15
N GLN A 248 22.58 -2.75 -1.22
CA GLN A 248 23.10 -3.78 -2.12
C GLN A 248 22.35 -3.76 -3.45
N ALA A 249 23.10 -3.62 -4.54
CA ALA A 249 22.54 -3.72 -5.88
C ALA A 249 22.07 -5.16 -6.16
N ARG A 250 20.90 -5.29 -6.80
CA ARG A 250 20.33 -6.55 -7.24
C ARG A 250 20.13 -6.49 -8.75
N GLU A 251 20.93 -7.25 -9.49
CA GLU A 251 20.87 -7.32 -10.95
C GLU A 251 20.56 -8.75 -11.42
N PRO A 252 19.46 -8.98 -12.17
CA PRO A 252 18.36 -8.05 -12.42
C PRO A 252 17.55 -7.76 -11.13
N PHE A 253 16.94 -6.57 -11.03
CA PHE A 253 16.09 -6.21 -9.89
C PHE A 253 14.94 -7.23 -9.72
N VAL A 254 14.29 -7.56 -10.83
CA VAL A 254 13.21 -8.54 -10.94
C VAL A 254 13.73 -9.84 -11.54
N ARG A 255 13.38 -10.98 -10.94
CA ARG A 255 13.70 -12.32 -11.49
C ARG A 255 12.51 -12.99 -12.19
N GLY A 256 11.34 -12.38 -12.08
CA GLY A 256 10.07 -12.92 -12.55
C GLY A 256 9.42 -13.80 -11.49
N TYR A 257 8.12 -14.01 -11.64
CA TYR A 257 7.36 -14.85 -10.73
C TYR A 257 7.55 -16.33 -11.07
N PRO A 258 7.67 -17.20 -10.05
CA PRO A 258 7.62 -18.64 -10.29
C PRO A 258 6.22 -19.02 -10.78
N LYS A 259 6.13 -20.17 -11.45
CA LYS A 259 4.83 -20.72 -11.83
C LYS A 259 4.00 -21.00 -10.56
N PRO A 260 2.74 -20.56 -10.50
CA PRO A 260 1.88 -20.78 -9.34
C PRO A 260 1.61 -22.26 -9.14
N VAL A 261 1.57 -22.68 -7.88
CA VAL A 261 1.29 -24.07 -7.49
C VAL A 261 -0.22 -24.26 -7.45
N VAL A 262 -0.71 -25.31 -8.10
CA VAL A 262 -2.11 -25.72 -7.98
C VAL A 262 -2.26 -26.51 -6.69
N ILE A 263 -3.02 -25.97 -5.75
CA ILE A 263 -3.31 -26.62 -4.47
C ILE A 263 -4.65 -27.35 -4.62
N GLN A 264 -4.60 -28.67 -4.49
CA GLN A 264 -5.77 -29.54 -4.40
C GLN A 264 -6.01 -29.86 -2.93
N ALA A 265 -6.96 -29.17 -2.32
CA ALA A 265 -7.36 -29.47 -0.97
C ALA A 265 -8.68 -30.28 -0.97
N PRO A 266 -8.81 -31.31 -0.12
CA PRO A 266 -10.08 -31.99 0.05
C PRO A 266 -11.10 -30.98 0.59
N ALA A 267 -12.20 -30.81 -0.14
CA ALA A 267 -13.23 -29.87 0.23
C ALA A 267 -14.47 -30.61 0.74
N ASP A 268 -15.02 -30.11 1.84
CA ASP A 268 -16.28 -30.60 2.39
C ASP A 268 -17.44 -30.07 1.56
N MET A 269 -17.99 -30.91 0.68
CA MET A 269 -19.12 -30.53 -0.16
C MET A 269 -20.43 -30.40 0.64
N ASP A 270 -20.50 -30.95 1.86
CA ASP A 270 -21.70 -30.85 2.70
C ASP A 270 -21.87 -29.43 3.25
N ALA A 271 -20.84 -28.58 3.16
CA ALA A 271 -20.94 -27.15 3.46
C ALA A 271 -21.90 -26.40 2.51
N ILE A 272 -22.13 -26.91 1.30
CA ILE A 272 -23.12 -26.35 0.36
C ILE A 272 -24.40 -27.20 0.45
N PRO A 273 -25.57 -26.59 0.73
CA PRO A 273 -26.82 -27.34 0.80
C PRO A 273 -27.07 -28.19 -0.45
N LYS A 274 -27.58 -29.40 -0.25
CA LYS A 274 -27.76 -30.40 -1.32
C LYS A 274 -28.56 -29.88 -2.51
N LEU A 275 -29.58 -29.05 -2.25
CA LEU A 275 -30.41 -28.45 -3.29
C LEU A 275 -29.62 -27.43 -4.14
N ALA A 276 -28.66 -26.72 -3.54
CA ALA A 276 -27.82 -25.73 -4.21
C ALA A 276 -26.60 -26.32 -4.92
N LEU A 277 -26.10 -27.48 -4.47
CA LEU A 277 -24.82 -28.04 -4.90
C LEU A 277 -24.76 -28.35 -6.41
N GLU A 278 -25.70 -29.13 -6.94
CA GLU A 278 -25.68 -29.51 -8.37
C GLU A 278 -25.93 -28.34 -9.33
N PRO A 279 -26.93 -27.44 -9.08
CA PRO A 279 -27.09 -26.24 -9.89
C PRO A 279 -25.83 -25.38 -9.92
N LEU A 280 -25.24 -25.13 -8.75
CA LEU A 280 -24.03 -24.34 -8.63
C LEU A 280 -22.84 -24.99 -9.34
N ARG A 281 -22.63 -26.30 -9.15
CA ARG A 281 -21.56 -27.04 -9.84
C ARG A 281 -21.68 -26.92 -11.36
N ARG A 282 -22.90 -27.04 -11.90
CA ARG A 282 -23.13 -26.90 -13.34
C ARG A 282 -22.74 -25.53 -13.85
N GLU A 283 -23.20 -24.47 -13.18
CA GLU A 283 -22.87 -23.09 -13.57
C GLU A 283 -21.36 -22.85 -13.53
N LEU A 284 -20.71 -23.19 -12.40
CA LEU A 284 -19.28 -22.99 -12.19
C LEU A 284 -18.41 -23.82 -13.15
N SER A 285 -18.88 -24.98 -13.61
CA SER A 285 -18.14 -25.82 -14.58
C SER A 285 -17.95 -25.15 -15.94
N THR A 286 -18.81 -24.20 -16.30
CA THR A 286 -18.76 -23.47 -17.58
C THR A 286 -18.13 -22.08 -17.45
N CYS A 287 -18.09 -21.55 -16.23
CA CYS A 287 -17.55 -20.24 -15.93
C CYS A 287 -16.02 -20.26 -15.86
N LYS A 288 -15.38 -19.24 -16.44
CA LYS A 288 -13.93 -19.01 -16.36
C LYS A 288 -13.56 -17.71 -15.67
N SER A 289 -14.51 -16.79 -15.52
CA SER A 289 -14.29 -15.47 -14.94
C SER A 289 -15.58 -14.83 -14.47
N GLY A 290 -15.46 -13.81 -13.62
CA GLY A 290 -16.57 -13.10 -12.99
C GLY A 290 -16.51 -13.21 -11.46
N MET A 291 -17.65 -12.97 -10.81
CA MET A 291 -17.78 -12.97 -9.35
C MET A 291 -18.74 -14.06 -8.88
N VAL A 292 -18.32 -14.82 -7.90
CA VAL A 292 -19.16 -15.78 -7.16
C VAL A 292 -19.20 -15.35 -5.71
N LEU A 293 -20.40 -15.14 -5.17
CA LEU A 293 -20.59 -14.68 -3.79
C LEU A 293 -21.21 -15.77 -2.93
N PHE A 294 -20.63 -15.97 -1.75
CA PHE A 294 -21.17 -16.80 -0.69
C PHE A 294 -21.47 -15.95 0.53
N ALA A 295 -22.64 -16.16 1.13
CA ALA A 295 -23.03 -15.46 2.33
C ALA A 295 -23.75 -16.36 3.32
N ALA A 296 -23.64 -16.00 4.60
CA ALA A 296 -24.40 -16.62 5.68
C ALA A 296 -24.97 -15.57 6.63
N SER A 297 -26.15 -15.85 7.19
CA SER A 297 -26.83 -14.97 8.15
C SER A 297 -26.08 -14.83 9.47
N LYS A 298 -25.35 -15.87 9.88
CA LYS A 298 -24.57 -15.89 11.10
C LYS A 298 -23.29 -15.08 10.92
N ILE A 299 -23.28 -13.88 11.49
CA ILE A 299 -22.10 -13.01 11.48
C ILE A 299 -21.03 -13.64 12.38
N THR A 300 -20.04 -14.23 11.75
CA THR A 300 -18.81 -14.69 12.39
C THR A 300 -17.63 -13.97 11.76
N GLU A 301 -16.43 -14.15 12.31
CA GLU A 301 -15.24 -13.48 11.78
C GLU A 301 -14.88 -13.94 10.36
N HIS A 302 -15.26 -15.18 10.01
CA HIS A 302 -15.05 -15.83 8.72
C HIS A 302 -16.37 -16.33 8.15
N THR A 303 -17.30 -15.40 7.94
CA THR A 303 -18.64 -15.72 7.42
C THR A 303 -18.53 -16.44 6.08
N ALA A 304 -19.25 -17.55 5.93
CA ALA A 304 -19.33 -18.36 4.72
C ALA A 304 -18.01 -19.01 4.23
N TYR A 305 -16.97 -19.10 5.07
CA TYR A 305 -15.67 -19.67 4.65
C TYR A 305 -15.74 -21.17 4.31
N GLU A 306 -16.67 -21.92 4.92
CA GLU A 306 -16.87 -23.34 4.56
C GLU A 306 -17.45 -23.47 3.14
N GLN A 307 -18.42 -22.61 2.78
CA GLN A 307 -18.95 -22.56 1.40
C GLN A 307 -17.88 -22.09 0.42
N LEU A 308 -17.07 -21.12 0.81
CA LEU A 308 -15.94 -20.65 0.00
C LEU A 308 -14.93 -21.78 -0.22
N SER A 309 -14.60 -22.55 0.82
CA SER A 309 -13.74 -23.73 0.74
C SER A 309 -14.28 -24.78 -0.24
N ALA A 310 -15.58 -25.09 -0.15
CA ALA A 310 -16.25 -25.97 -1.11
C ALA A 310 -16.19 -25.43 -2.55
N ALA A 311 -16.38 -24.14 -2.75
CA ALA A 311 -16.30 -23.50 -4.06
C ALA A 311 -14.91 -23.60 -4.70
N LEU A 312 -13.83 -23.69 -3.91
CA LEU A 312 -12.48 -23.90 -4.44
C LEU A 312 -12.36 -25.24 -5.19
N ALA A 313 -13.02 -26.29 -4.71
CA ALA A 313 -13.02 -27.56 -5.42
C ALA A 313 -13.90 -27.52 -6.68
N LEU A 314 -15.02 -26.78 -6.64
CA LEU A 314 -15.93 -26.63 -7.80
C LEU A 314 -15.34 -25.80 -8.95
N THR A 315 -14.26 -25.07 -8.70
CA THR A 315 -13.67 -24.10 -9.64
C THR A 315 -12.25 -24.45 -10.07
N GLU A 316 -11.73 -25.63 -9.71
CA GLU A 316 -10.35 -26.03 -9.97
C GLU A 316 -9.93 -25.85 -11.45
N GLN A 317 -10.84 -26.12 -12.38
CA GLN A 317 -10.67 -25.98 -13.83
C GLN A 317 -10.26 -24.58 -14.31
N VAL A 318 -10.50 -23.54 -13.50
CA VAL A 318 -10.20 -22.15 -13.86
C VAL A 318 -8.71 -21.83 -13.73
N GLY A 319 -7.99 -22.54 -12.83
CA GLY A 319 -6.56 -22.35 -12.64
C GLY A 319 -6.15 -22.24 -11.17
N PRO A 320 -4.96 -21.71 -10.87
CA PRO A 320 -4.46 -21.62 -9.50
C PRO A 320 -5.19 -20.51 -8.72
N ALA A 321 -5.34 -20.74 -7.41
CA ALA A 321 -6.04 -19.85 -6.50
C ALA A 321 -5.09 -19.14 -5.52
N ALA A 322 -5.41 -17.90 -5.17
CA ALA A 322 -4.71 -17.12 -4.14
C ALA A 322 -5.69 -16.35 -3.27
N ARG A 323 -5.30 -16.07 -2.03
CA ARG A 323 -6.01 -15.14 -1.13
C ARG A 323 -5.45 -13.74 -1.31
N ILE A 324 -6.31 -12.73 -1.35
CA ILE A 324 -5.90 -11.33 -1.44
C ILE A 324 -5.97 -10.66 -0.07
N MET A 325 -4.89 -9.99 0.33
CA MET A 325 -4.88 -9.12 1.50
C MET A 325 -5.58 -7.81 1.17
N LEU A 326 -6.87 -7.72 1.46
CA LEU A 326 -7.63 -6.52 1.12
C LEU A 326 -7.27 -5.29 1.97
N ARG A 327 -6.83 -5.52 3.21
CA ARG A 327 -6.37 -4.49 4.14
C ARG A 327 -5.37 -5.07 5.15
N HIS A 328 -4.43 -4.25 5.61
CA HIS A 328 -3.63 -4.60 6.78
C HIS A 328 -4.49 -4.78 8.04
N ARG A 329 -4.28 -5.88 8.76
CA ARG A 329 -4.85 -6.11 10.10
C ARG A 329 -3.71 -6.25 11.10
N GLY A 330 -3.77 -5.54 12.22
CA GLY A 330 -2.73 -5.59 13.26
C GLY A 330 -2.69 -6.88 14.09
N THR A 331 -3.52 -7.89 13.81
CA THR A 331 -3.56 -9.16 14.57
C THR A 331 -3.63 -10.37 13.62
N PRO A 332 -2.54 -11.15 13.47
CA PRO A 332 -2.51 -12.42 12.73
C PRO A 332 -3.28 -13.56 13.41
N ALA A 333 -3.71 -13.35 14.66
CA ALA A 333 -4.23 -14.35 15.58
C ALA A 333 -5.55 -15.04 15.15
N LYS A 334 -6.03 -14.88 13.91
CA LYS A 334 -7.31 -15.46 13.46
C LYS A 334 -7.18 -16.31 12.21
N ASP A 335 -5.96 -16.43 11.66
CA ASP A 335 -5.66 -17.36 10.58
C ASP A 335 -5.89 -18.82 11.00
N TRP A 336 -5.87 -19.15 12.30
CA TRP A 336 -6.22 -20.50 12.77
C TRP A 336 -7.69 -20.89 12.52
N MET A 337 -8.61 -19.91 12.41
CA MET A 337 -10.05 -20.13 12.18
C MET A 337 -10.41 -20.26 10.70
N VAL A 338 -9.45 -20.08 9.79
CA VAL A 338 -9.65 -20.27 8.36
C VAL A 338 -9.63 -21.77 8.05
N PRO A 339 -10.54 -22.32 7.20
CA PRO A 339 -10.48 -23.71 6.79
C PRO A 339 -9.13 -24.08 6.17
N ASP A 340 -8.64 -25.29 6.43
CA ASP A 340 -7.32 -25.75 5.96
C ASP A 340 -7.13 -25.64 4.43
N PRO A 341 -8.14 -25.91 3.58
CA PRO A 341 -8.05 -25.65 2.15
C PRO A 341 -7.68 -24.21 1.79
N ILE A 342 -8.24 -23.24 2.51
CA ILE A 342 -7.99 -21.81 2.28
C ILE A 342 -6.65 -21.41 2.89
N LYS A 343 -6.27 -21.96 4.06
CA LYS A 343 -4.97 -21.69 4.70
C LYS A 343 -3.76 -22.05 3.82
N GLN A 344 -3.89 -23.09 3.00
CA GLN A 344 -2.81 -23.53 2.13
C GLN A 344 -2.55 -22.55 0.98
N LEU A 345 -3.54 -21.73 0.60
CA LEU A 345 -3.42 -20.79 -0.49
C LEU A 345 -2.42 -19.67 -0.16
N PRO A 346 -1.62 -19.23 -1.14
CA PRO A 346 -0.74 -18.08 -0.96
C PRO A 346 -1.57 -16.84 -0.62
N PHE A 347 -1.08 -16.06 0.36
CA PHE A 347 -1.70 -14.80 0.76
C PHE A 347 -0.92 -13.65 0.15
N LEU A 348 -1.49 -13.05 -0.90
CA LEU A 348 -0.84 -12.08 -1.77
C LEU A 348 -1.33 -10.65 -1.43
N PRO A 349 -0.50 -9.62 -1.67
CA PRO A 349 -0.83 -8.25 -1.27
C PRO A 349 -2.00 -7.66 -2.06
N SER A 350 -2.19 -8.05 -3.33
CA SER A 350 -3.21 -7.44 -4.20
C SER A 350 -3.65 -8.35 -5.35
N ILE A 351 -4.76 -7.98 -5.98
CA ILE A 351 -5.28 -8.57 -7.23
C ILE A 351 -4.25 -8.44 -8.33
N GLU A 352 -3.59 -7.29 -8.45
CA GLU A 352 -2.53 -7.00 -9.42
C GLU A 352 -1.37 -8.01 -9.28
N SER A 353 -0.85 -8.18 -8.06
CA SER A 353 0.25 -9.11 -7.77
C SER A 353 -0.17 -10.56 -8.05
N ALA A 354 -1.37 -10.95 -7.62
CA ALA A 354 -1.91 -12.28 -7.90
C ALA A 354 -2.06 -12.54 -9.41
N TYR A 355 -2.56 -11.55 -10.15
CA TYR A 355 -2.75 -11.65 -11.59
C TYR A 355 -1.42 -11.82 -12.33
N ALA A 356 -0.43 -11.00 -11.98
CA ALA A 356 0.92 -11.02 -12.56
C ALA A 356 1.66 -12.33 -12.27
N GLN A 357 1.38 -12.95 -11.11
CA GLN A 357 1.85 -14.29 -10.76
C GLN A 357 1.14 -15.42 -11.51
N GLY A 358 0.08 -15.14 -12.26
CA GLY A 358 -0.67 -16.13 -13.03
C GLY A 358 -1.81 -16.81 -12.25
N TYR A 359 -2.20 -16.29 -11.09
CA TYR A 359 -3.42 -16.75 -10.41
C TYR A 359 -4.65 -16.28 -11.20
N ARG A 360 -5.65 -17.18 -11.31
CA ARG A 360 -6.91 -16.94 -12.03
C ARG A 360 -8.14 -17.20 -11.19
N ARG A 361 -7.94 -17.62 -9.94
CA ARG A 361 -8.95 -17.64 -8.90
C ARG A 361 -8.48 -16.80 -7.73
N MET A 362 -9.31 -15.87 -7.27
CA MET A 362 -8.92 -14.94 -6.22
C MET A 362 -9.99 -14.92 -5.14
N LEU A 363 -9.57 -15.26 -3.92
CA LEU A 363 -10.43 -15.22 -2.76
C LEU A 363 -10.37 -13.83 -2.17
N ILE A 364 -11.55 -13.25 -1.99
CA ILE A 364 -11.71 -11.90 -1.49
C ILE A 364 -12.80 -11.89 -0.41
N ASP A 365 -12.64 -11.02 0.57
CA ASP A 365 -13.73 -10.64 1.47
C ASP A 365 -14.43 -9.45 0.81
N SER A 366 -15.62 -9.66 0.24
CA SER A 366 -16.27 -8.61 -0.56
C SER A 366 -16.62 -7.37 0.27
N HIS A 367 -16.61 -7.49 1.61
CA HIS A 367 -16.74 -6.36 2.52
C HIS A 367 -15.50 -5.46 2.60
N TYR A 368 -14.38 -5.79 1.98
CA TYR A 368 -13.20 -4.92 1.92
C TYR A 368 -12.68 -4.72 0.50
N LEU A 369 -13.38 -5.25 -0.49
CA LEU A 369 -13.06 -4.99 -1.89
C LEU A 369 -13.43 -3.55 -2.24
N ASP A 370 -12.51 -2.84 -2.87
CA ASP A 370 -12.81 -1.56 -3.52
C ASP A 370 -13.57 -1.85 -4.82
N GLY A 371 -14.78 -1.31 -4.95
CA GLY A 371 -15.91 -1.94 -5.65
C GLY A 371 -15.65 -2.32 -7.11
N ASP A 372 -14.80 -1.57 -7.80
CA ASP A 372 -14.60 -1.70 -9.24
C ASP A 372 -13.22 -2.30 -9.60
N ALA A 373 -12.32 -2.50 -8.62
CA ALA A 373 -10.92 -2.93 -8.89
C ALA A 373 -10.83 -4.30 -9.58
N TRP A 374 -11.78 -5.19 -9.34
CA TRP A 374 -11.82 -6.54 -9.91
C TRP A 374 -12.35 -6.57 -11.35
N LEU A 375 -13.06 -5.52 -11.80
CA LEU A 375 -13.70 -5.50 -13.11
C LEU A 375 -12.69 -5.53 -14.26
N GLY A 376 -11.48 -5.00 -14.06
CA GLY A 376 -10.42 -4.98 -15.07
C GLY A 376 -9.83 -6.36 -15.44
N TYR A 377 -10.26 -7.44 -14.78
CA TYR A 377 -9.65 -8.77 -14.91
C TYR A 377 -10.61 -9.79 -15.54
N GLU A 378 -10.75 -9.70 -16.87
CA GLU A 378 -11.72 -10.48 -17.67
C GLU A 378 -11.52 -12.01 -17.67
N ASP A 379 -10.33 -12.49 -17.32
CA ASP A 379 -9.98 -13.91 -17.26
C ASP A 379 -9.83 -14.44 -15.83
N VAL A 380 -10.30 -13.71 -14.82
CA VAL A 380 -10.21 -14.09 -13.40
C VAL A 380 -11.59 -14.40 -12.81
N LEU A 381 -11.67 -15.49 -12.04
CA LEU A 381 -12.82 -15.81 -11.20
C LEU A 381 -12.56 -15.35 -9.76
N PHE A 382 -13.33 -14.36 -9.32
CA PHE A 382 -13.36 -13.88 -7.95
C PHE A 382 -14.35 -14.70 -7.13
N ILE A 383 -13.93 -15.12 -5.94
CA ILE A 383 -14.74 -15.89 -5.01
C ILE A 383 -14.83 -15.09 -3.71
N GLY A 384 -15.99 -14.45 -3.52
CA GLY A 384 -16.27 -13.57 -2.41
C GLY A 384 -17.02 -14.26 -1.28
N ALA A 385 -16.69 -13.90 -0.05
CA ALA A 385 -17.51 -14.21 1.13
C ALA A 385 -18.00 -12.93 1.79
N THR A 386 -19.25 -12.93 2.27
CA THR A 386 -19.83 -11.83 3.05
C THR A 386 -20.93 -12.32 4.02
N TYR A 387 -21.55 -11.40 4.76
CA TYR A 387 -22.74 -11.67 5.57
C TYR A 387 -24.02 -11.42 4.78
N GLY A 388 -25.09 -12.14 5.10
CA GLY A 388 -26.37 -12.04 4.39
C GLY A 388 -26.93 -13.41 4.06
N HIS A 389 -28.17 -13.44 3.59
CA HIS A 389 -28.86 -14.71 3.31
C HIS A 389 -29.75 -14.62 2.07
N ASP A 390 -30.30 -13.45 1.78
CA ASP A 390 -31.01 -13.18 0.54
C ASP A 390 -30.04 -12.66 -0.53
N VAL A 391 -30.24 -13.12 -1.76
CA VAL A 391 -29.40 -12.80 -2.92
C VAL A 391 -29.26 -11.29 -3.11
N SER A 392 -30.36 -10.55 -2.91
CA SER A 392 -30.41 -9.11 -3.10
C SER A 392 -29.50 -8.34 -2.14
N ASP A 393 -29.59 -8.61 -0.84
CA ASP A 393 -28.74 -7.96 0.16
C ASP A 393 -27.26 -8.36 -0.01
N VAL A 394 -27.00 -9.59 -0.46
CA VAL A 394 -25.63 -10.08 -0.71
C VAL A 394 -25.01 -9.39 -1.93
N ALA A 395 -25.75 -9.31 -3.04
CA ALA A 395 -25.31 -8.59 -4.23
C ALA A 395 -25.12 -7.10 -3.94
N ARG A 396 -26.06 -6.47 -3.21
CA ARG A 396 -25.98 -5.06 -2.78
C ARG A 396 -24.67 -4.75 -2.06
N GLN A 397 -24.20 -5.63 -1.19
CA GLN A 397 -22.97 -5.38 -0.43
C GLN A 397 -21.73 -5.31 -1.31
N LEU A 398 -21.72 -6.03 -2.43
CA LEU A 398 -20.69 -5.89 -3.45
C LEU A 398 -20.87 -4.58 -4.22
N LEU A 399 -22.10 -4.31 -4.69
CA LEU A 399 -22.38 -3.23 -5.65
C LEU A 399 -22.36 -1.83 -5.05
N VAL A 400 -22.86 -1.62 -3.82
CA VAL A 400 -22.92 -0.29 -3.16
C VAL A 400 -21.54 0.33 -2.92
N ARG A 401 -20.46 -0.46 -3.08
CA ARG A 401 -19.08 0.00 -2.96
C ARG A 401 -18.46 0.42 -4.28
N GLY A 402 -19.16 0.22 -5.40
CA GLY A 402 -18.79 0.72 -6.72
C GLY A 402 -19.07 2.22 -6.82
N SER A 403 -18.28 2.92 -7.64
CA SER A 403 -18.37 4.39 -7.77
C SER A 403 -19.23 4.82 -8.95
N SER A 404 -19.48 3.93 -9.92
CA SER A 404 -20.29 4.19 -11.12
C SER A 404 -20.56 2.97 -12.03
N HIS A 405 -20.03 1.78 -11.71
CA HIS A 405 -20.02 0.60 -12.59
C HIS A 405 -20.99 -0.53 -12.16
N ASP A 406 -22.01 -0.22 -11.36
CA ASP A 406 -22.92 -1.21 -10.77
C ASP A 406 -23.52 -2.18 -11.80
N THR A 407 -23.85 -1.67 -12.99
CA THR A 407 -24.39 -2.49 -14.08
C THR A 407 -23.35 -3.49 -14.63
N GLU A 408 -22.12 -3.04 -14.84
CA GLU A 408 -21.03 -3.91 -15.32
C GLU A 408 -20.68 -4.96 -14.25
N ALA A 409 -20.59 -4.52 -13.00
CA ALA A 409 -20.35 -5.40 -11.87
C ALA A 409 -21.42 -6.48 -11.74
N PHE A 410 -22.69 -6.11 -11.86
CA PHE A 410 -23.79 -7.07 -11.87
C PHE A 410 -23.69 -8.08 -13.01
N GLN A 411 -23.41 -7.64 -14.24
CA GLN A 411 -23.27 -8.54 -15.40
C GLN A 411 -22.15 -9.58 -15.23
N LYS A 412 -21.14 -9.23 -14.42
CA LYS A 412 -20.03 -10.12 -14.06
C LYS A 412 -20.32 -11.01 -12.84
N ILE A 413 -21.46 -10.85 -12.13
CA ILE A 413 -21.91 -11.81 -11.10
C ILE A 413 -22.38 -13.10 -11.77
N VAL A 414 -21.72 -14.21 -11.45
CA VAL A 414 -22.00 -15.54 -11.97
C VAL A 414 -22.99 -16.28 -11.09
N ALA A 415 -22.79 -16.21 -9.78
CA ALA A 415 -23.65 -16.85 -8.80
C ALA A 415 -23.62 -16.12 -7.46
N VAL A 416 -24.74 -16.18 -6.75
CA VAL A 416 -24.87 -15.70 -5.37
C VAL A 416 -25.60 -16.76 -4.57
N LEU A 417 -24.95 -17.28 -3.53
CA LEU A 417 -25.54 -18.22 -2.58
C LEU A 417 -25.58 -17.58 -1.19
N GLY A 418 -26.79 -17.29 -0.71
CA GLY A 418 -27.02 -16.85 0.66
C GLY A 418 -27.64 -17.96 1.50
N LEU A 419 -27.17 -18.11 2.74
CA LEU A 419 -27.63 -19.14 3.66
C LEU A 419 -28.20 -18.53 4.94
N LEU A 420 -29.48 -18.80 5.20
CA LEU A 420 -30.13 -18.50 6.46
C LEU A 420 -29.99 -19.69 7.40
N GLN A 421 -29.15 -19.55 8.42
CA GLN A 421 -28.97 -20.56 9.46
C GLN A 421 -29.97 -20.34 10.60
N ILE A 422 -30.71 -21.39 10.96
CA ILE A 422 -31.75 -21.36 11.99
C ILE A 422 -31.51 -22.54 12.94
N GLU A 423 -31.59 -22.30 14.24
CA GLU A 423 -31.54 -23.38 15.23
C GLU A 423 -32.88 -24.13 15.23
N GLY A 424 -32.86 -25.41 14.84
CA GLY A 424 -34.02 -26.31 14.84
C GLY A 424 -33.99 -27.28 16.02
N GLU A 425 -35.09 -28.03 16.22
CA GLU A 425 -35.20 -28.97 17.34
C GLU A 425 -34.24 -30.16 17.23
N ASN A 426 -33.91 -30.56 16.00
CA ASN A 426 -33.02 -31.69 15.70
C ASN A 426 -31.60 -31.24 15.30
N GLY A 427 -31.28 -29.95 15.51
CA GLY A 427 -30.02 -29.34 15.10
C GLY A 427 -30.21 -28.16 14.14
N PRO A 428 -29.12 -27.54 13.67
CA PRO A 428 -29.18 -26.39 12.79
C PRO A 428 -29.79 -26.77 11.44
N ALA A 429 -30.81 -26.00 11.03
CA ALA A 429 -31.41 -26.05 9.71
C ALA A 429 -30.93 -24.86 8.87
N VAL A 430 -30.99 -25.01 7.55
CA VAL A 430 -30.56 -23.98 6.60
C VAL A 430 -31.64 -23.78 5.54
N ALA A 431 -32.01 -22.52 5.31
CA ALA A 431 -32.74 -22.10 4.11
C ALA A 431 -31.77 -21.35 3.19
N SER A 432 -31.83 -21.66 1.90
CA SER A 432 -30.88 -21.25 0.88
C SER A 432 -31.54 -20.31 -0.10
N ASP A 433 -30.83 -19.26 -0.50
CA ASP A 433 -31.19 -18.40 -1.62
C ASP A 433 -30.09 -18.50 -2.67
N LEU A 434 -30.44 -18.95 -3.88
CA LEU A 434 -29.47 -19.16 -4.94
C LEU A 434 -29.88 -18.43 -6.21
N PHE A 435 -29.03 -17.51 -6.64
CA PHE A 435 -29.06 -16.92 -7.97
C PHE A 435 -27.94 -17.49 -8.83
N LEU A 436 -28.27 -17.81 -10.07
CA LEU A 436 -27.33 -18.20 -11.11
C LEU A 436 -27.56 -17.29 -12.31
N ARG A 437 -26.48 -16.76 -12.89
CA ARG A 437 -26.57 -15.90 -14.07
C ARG A 437 -27.21 -16.63 -15.25
N GLY A 438 -26.77 -17.87 -15.49
CA GLY A 438 -27.15 -18.63 -16.67
C GLY A 438 -26.52 -18.08 -17.95
N GLY A 439 -27.00 -18.59 -19.09
CA GLY A 439 -26.45 -18.26 -20.42
C GLY A 439 -27.14 -17.09 -21.15
N GLU A 440 -28.14 -16.45 -20.55
CA GLU A 440 -28.84 -15.32 -21.18
C GLU A 440 -28.21 -13.99 -20.80
N GLU A 441 -27.98 -13.13 -21.80
CA GLU A 441 -27.58 -11.73 -21.56
C GLU A 441 -28.69 -11.00 -20.79
N ILE A 442 -28.32 -10.40 -19.67
CA ILE A 442 -29.23 -9.60 -18.85
C ILE A 442 -29.08 -8.14 -19.28
N GLY A 443 -30.21 -7.52 -19.64
CA GLY A 443 -30.26 -6.09 -19.91
C GLY A 443 -29.73 -5.28 -18.73
N ALA A 444 -29.12 -4.14 -19.04
CA ALA A 444 -28.62 -3.21 -18.04
C ALA A 444 -29.80 -2.64 -17.22
N PRO A 445 -29.89 -2.89 -15.90
CA PRO A 445 -30.92 -2.28 -15.08
C PRO A 445 -30.66 -0.78 -14.94
N ALA A 446 -31.74 0.01 -14.94
CA ALA A 446 -31.68 1.47 -14.83
C ALA A 446 -31.46 1.95 -13.40
N ASP A 447 -31.95 1.20 -12.41
CA ASP A 447 -31.81 1.49 -10.99
C ASP A 447 -31.74 0.20 -10.15
N TRP A 448 -31.64 0.39 -8.83
CA TRP A 448 -31.51 -0.72 -7.90
C TRP A 448 -32.83 -1.48 -7.71
N ASP A 449 -34.00 -0.84 -7.86
CA ASP A 449 -35.27 -1.57 -7.72
C ASP A 449 -35.48 -2.54 -8.90
N GLU A 450 -35.09 -2.13 -10.11
CA GLU A 450 -35.09 -3.00 -11.29
C GLU A 450 -34.09 -4.15 -11.13
N LEU A 451 -32.88 -3.85 -10.66
CA LEU A 451 -31.85 -4.85 -10.44
C LEU A 451 -32.22 -5.83 -9.31
N ASP A 452 -32.88 -5.37 -8.24
CA ASP A 452 -33.45 -6.23 -7.18
C ASP A 452 -34.50 -7.19 -7.76
N GLY A 453 -35.42 -6.65 -8.58
CA GLY A 453 -36.43 -7.45 -9.28
C GLY A 453 -35.80 -8.50 -10.20
N LEU A 454 -34.73 -8.16 -10.93
CA LEU A 454 -34.00 -9.09 -11.79
C LEU A 454 -33.31 -10.20 -10.99
N LEU A 455 -32.61 -9.87 -9.91
CA LEU A 455 -31.99 -10.85 -9.02
C LEU A 455 -33.03 -11.83 -8.47
N ARG A 456 -34.14 -11.30 -7.94
CA ARG A 456 -35.19 -12.11 -7.31
C ARG A 456 -35.95 -12.99 -8.28
N SER A 457 -36.21 -12.53 -9.50
CA SER A 457 -36.92 -13.29 -10.54
C SER A 457 -36.09 -14.41 -11.16
N ARG A 458 -34.76 -14.35 -11.04
CA ARG A 458 -33.83 -15.34 -11.58
C ARG A 458 -33.24 -16.27 -10.51
N ARG A 459 -33.80 -16.26 -9.31
CA ARG A 459 -33.45 -17.23 -8.27
C ARG A 459 -33.86 -18.62 -8.70
N VAL A 460 -32.92 -19.56 -8.61
CA VAL A 460 -33.17 -20.99 -8.84
C VAL A 460 -33.59 -21.70 -7.55
N ILE A 461 -33.27 -21.12 -6.39
CA ILE A 461 -33.75 -21.53 -5.08
C ILE A 461 -34.14 -20.26 -4.33
N CYS A 462 -35.35 -20.24 -3.77
CA CYS A 462 -35.90 -19.14 -3.00
C CYS A 462 -35.90 -19.50 -1.51
N TRP A 463 -35.22 -18.70 -0.68
CA TRP A 463 -35.18 -18.96 0.76
C TRP A 463 -36.57 -18.92 1.40
N GLU A 464 -37.51 -18.14 0.85
CA GLU A 464 -38.89 -18.04 1.35
C GLU A 464 -39.64 -19.38 1.25
N ASP A 465 -39.41 -20.12 0.16
CA ASP A 465 -40.03 -21.42 -0.09
C ASP A 465 -39.40 -22.50 0.79
N GLU A 466 -38.05 -22.50 0.91
CA GLU A 466 -37.34 -23.42 1.80
C GLU A 466 -37.73 -23.19 3.27
N LEU A 467 -37.80 -21.93 3.71
CA LEU A 467 -38.20 -21.59 5.08
C LEU A 467 -39.65 -21.99 5.37
N SER A 468 -40.55 -21.74 4.42
CA SER A 468 -41.96 -22.17 4.53
C SER A 468 -42.05 -23.71 4.65
N SER A 469 -41.24 -24.45 3.90
CA SER A 469 -41.17 -25.91 4.01
C SER A 469 -40.67 -26.37 5.39
N LEU A 470 -39.61 -25.74 5.93
CA LEU A 470 -39.06 -26.05 7.25
C LEU A 470 -40.05 -25.76 8.39
N LEU A 471 -40.81 -24.65 8.28
CA LEU A 471 -41.87 -24.32 9.23
C LEU A 471 -43.04 -25.32 9.15
N ASN A 472 -43.45 -25.71 7.94
CA ASN A 472 -44.53 -26.66 7.72
C ASN A 472 -44.17 -28.09 8.16
N SER A 473 -42.90 -28.50 8.03
CA SER A 473 -42.43 -29.80 8.52
C SER A 473 -42.20 -29.82 10.04
N GLY A 474 -42.20 -28.66 10.69
CA GLY A 474 -41.90 -28.51 12.11
C GLY A 474 -40.42 -28.67 12.45
N GLU A 475 -39.52 -28.65 11.46
CA GLU A 475 -38.07 -28.72 11.70
C GLU A 475 -37.52 -27.46 12.39
N VAL A 476 -38.17 -26.31 12.15
CA VAL A 476 -37.89 -25.04 12.81
C VAL A 476 -39.16 -24.42 13.37
N THR A 477 -39.00 -23.55 14.36
CA THR A 477 -40.11 -22.81 14.99
C THR A 477 -40.09 -21.34 14.59
N MET A 478 -41.24 -20.65 14.64
CA MET A 478 -41.30 -19.20 14.40
C MET A 478 -40.37 -18.42 15.33
N GLY A 479 -40.25 -18.81 16.60
CA GLY A 479 -39.30 -18.19 17.53
C GLY A 479 -37.84 -18.40 17.13
N GLY A 480 -37.50 -19.56 16.55
CA GLY A 480 -36.18 -19.81 15.98
C GLY A 480 -35.89 -18.92 14.76
N VAL A 481 -36.89 -18.73 13.89
CA VAL A 481 -36.79 -17.81 12.74
C VAL A 481 -36.61 -16.36 13.19
N GLU A 482 -37.37 -15.90 14.19
CA GLU A 482 -37.22 -14.56 14.76
C GLU A 482 -35.83 -14.36 15.39
N ALA A 483 -35.29 -15.37 16.07
CA ALA A 483 -33.95 -15.30 16.63
C ALA A 483 -32.86 -15.27 15.55
N ALA A 484 -33.08 -15.94 14.42
CA ALA A 484 -32.19 -15.95 13.26
C ALA A 484 -32.39 -14.75 12.32
N ARG A 485 -33.34 -13.84 12.65
CA ARG A 485 -33.74 -12.73 11.78
C ARG A 485 -32.54 -11.86 11.40
N SER A 486 -32.31 -11.75 10.10
CA SER A 486 -31.36 -10.81 9.52
C SER A 486 -31.98 -9.40 9.42
N ARG A 487 -31.15 -8.38 9.20
CA ARG A 487 -31.60 -7.00 8.95
C ARG A 487 -32.20 -6.79 7.54
N SER A 488 -32.72 -7.84 6.92
CA SER A 488 -33.29 -7.78 5.58
C SER A 488 -34.74 -7.26 5.61
N SER A 489 -35.06 -6.33 4.70
CA SER A 489 -36.43 -5.86 4.47
C SER A 489 -37.32 -7.02 4.02
N HIS A 490 -36.81 -7.92 3.17
CA HIS A 490 -37.55 -9.06 2.65
C HIS A 490 -37.92 -10.07 3.75
N MET A 491 -37.03 -10.31 4.71
CA MET A 491 -37.34 -11.11 5.90
C MET A 491 -38.50 -10.50 6.70
N THR A 492 -38.52 -9.17 6.82
CA THR A 492 -39.60 -8.46 7.52
C THR A 492 -40.94 -8.60 6.79
N GLU A 493 -40.95 -8.46 5.46
CA GLU A 493 -42.14 -8.63 4.62
C GLU A 493 -42.69 -10.06 4.67
N PHE A 494 -41.81 -11.06 4.64
CA PHE A 494 -42.17 -12.47 4.71
C PHE A 494 -42.86 -12.82 6.04
N LEU A 495 -42.26 -12.41 7.16
CA LEU A 495 -42.83 -12.66 8.49
C LEU A 495 -44.20 -12.00 8.65
N ALA A 496 -44.36 -10.74 8.19
CA ALA A 496 -45.65 -10.05 8.22
C ALA A 496 -46.73 -10.78 7.40
N ARG A 497 -46.36 -11.41 6.28
CA ARG A 497 -47.28 -12.23 5.47
C ARG A 497 -47.69 -13.50 6.20
N ILE A 498 -46.75 -14.21 6.81
CA ILE A 498 -47.06 -15.44 7.56
C ILE A 498 -47.95 -15.13 8.76
N GLU A 499 -47.69 -14.06 9.52
CA GLU A 499 -48.52 -13.66 10.66
C GLU A 499 -49.94 -13.25 10.27
N SER A 500 -50.13 -12.82 9.02
CA SER A 500 -51.45 -12.45 8.48
C SER A 500 -52.26 -13.62 7.93
N THR A 501 -51.67 -14.83 7.86
CA THR A 501 -52.28 -16.06 7.33
C THR A 501 -52.64 -17.00 8.48
#